data_AF-A0AA86JI87-F1
#
_entry.id   AF-A0AA86JI87-F1
#
_cell.length_a   1.000
_cell.length_b   1.000
_cell.length_c   1.000
_cell.angle_alpha   90.00
_cell.angle_beta   90.00
_cell.angle_gamma   90.00
#
_symmetry.space_group_name_H-M   'P 1'
#
loop_
_entity.id
_entity.type
_entity.pdbx_description
1 polymer ?
#
loop_
_entity_poly.entity_id
_entity_poly.type
_entity_poly.pdbx_seq_one_letter_code
_entity_poly.pdbx_strand_id
1 'polypeptide(L)'
;MSVNYYTPEHFTGHQVVSISFKNIKAGIWKIILKTEFKSDGRYDIWLQPNNTLPEGTMFLEPDPEITLTIPSTARKVITVAYSRSDKNILVSESGRGFNSNNLINPDIVSEGINIKTTGVSNSITTLSGSSAATAIVAGACALLLQWGVIDGNDITMYSIKIRSYFIYGARRDALYKYPNKELGYGNLDLLGVFNVLSKSYRNYHVKISHDNYEEFYINNLFIRIPCGGKEYNE
;
A
#
# COMPACT_ATOMS: atom_id res chain seq x y z
N MET A 1 -32.57 -17.91 -9.56
CA MET A 1 -31.92 -16.63 -9.23
C MET A 1 -32.54 -16.12 -7.95
N SER A 2 -31.74 -15.56 -7.05
CA SER A 2 -32.22 -14.87 -5.85
C SER A 2 -31.59 -13.48 -5.77
N VAL A 3 -32.36 -12.50 -5.31
CA VAL A 3 -31.92 -11.11 -5.16
C VAL A 3 -32.19 -10.69 -3.72
N ASN A 4 -31.15 -10.22 -3.04
CA ASN A 4 -31.23 -9.72 -1.67
C ASN A 4 -30.75 -8.27 -1.64
N TYR A 5 -31.42 -7.44 -0.85
CA TYR A 5 -31.13 -6.02 -0.71
C TYR A 5 -30.64 -5.72 0.72
N TYR A 6 -29.60 -4.89 0.82
CA TYR A 6 -29.06 -4.40 2.09
C TYR A 6 -28.99 -2.87 2.01
N THR A 7 -29.88 -2.18 2.73
CA THR A 7 -30.02 -0.71 2.65
C THR A 7 -30.25 -0.11 4.05
N PRO A 8 -29.26 0.55 4.66
CA PRO A 8 -27.85 0.55 4.28
C PRO A 8 -27.17 -0.79 4.63
N GLU A 9 -26.10 -1.13 3.93
CA GLU A 9 -25.17 -2.16 4.34
C GLU A 9 -24.20 -1.61 5.41
N HIS A 10 -23.74 -2.45 6.33
CA HIS A 10 -23.06 -2.03 7.56
C HIS A 10 -21.61 -1.56 7.41
N PHE A 11 -20.92 -1.86 6.31
CA PHE A 11 -19.49 -1.54 6.12
C PHE A 11 -19.24 -0.16 5.49
N THR A 12 -20.01 0.18 4.46
CA THR A 12 -19.87 1.43 3.69
C THR A 12 -21.00 2.42 3.92
N GLY A 13 -22.16 1.96 4.40
CA GLY A 13 -23.37 2.77 4.48
C GLY A 13 -24.12 2.88 3.14
N HIS A 14 -23.63 2.24 2.08
CA HIS A 14 -24.27 2.23 0.77
C HIS A 14 -25.41 1.21 0.70
N GLN A 15 -26.19 1.28 -0.38
CA GLN A 15 -27.08 0.19 -0.78
C GLN A 15 -26.28 -0.90 -1.48
N VAL A 16 -26.48 -2.16 -1.09
CA VAL A 16 -25.92 -3.33 -1.78
C VAL A 16 -27.03 -4.26 -2.25
N VAL A 17 -26.92 -4.69 -3.50
CA VAL A 17 -27.79 -5.71 -4.10
C VAL A 17 -26.95 -6.95 -4.36
N SER A 18 -27.29 -8.05 -3.70
CA SER A 18 -26.65 -9.35 -3.90
C SER A 18 -27.50 -10.20 -4.84
N ILE A 19 -26.96 -10.52 -6.01
CA ILE A 19 -27.62 -11.38 -7.00
C ILE A 19 -26.91 -12.74 -7.01
N SER A 20 -27.66 -13.82 -6.79
CA SER A 20 -27.13 -15.18 -6.84
C SER A 20 -27.85 -16.00 -7.91
N PHE A 21 -27.06 -16.73 -8.69
CA PHE A 21 -27.54 -17.67 -9.69
C PHE A 21 -27.17 -19.09 -9.28
N LYS A 22 -28.09 -20.03 -9.46
CA LYS A 22 -27.86 -21.47 -9.30
C LYS A 22 -28.08 -22.14 -10.65
N ASN A 23 -27.18 -23.05 -11.03
CA ASN A 23 -27.24 -23.78 -12.30
C ASN A 23 -27.45 -22.86 -13.52
N ILE A 24 -26.75 -21.72 -13.54
CA ILE A 24 -26.81 -20.79 -14.66
C ILE A 24 -26.21 -21.44 -15.91
N LYS A 25 -26.85 -21.24 -17.07
CA LYS A 25 -26.31 -21.72 -18.35
C LYS A 25 -25.20 -20.79 -18.83
N ALA A 26 -24.18 -21.38 -19.47
CA ALA A 26 -23.15 -20.61 -20.15
C ALA A 26 -23.76 -19.73 -21.25
N GLY A 27 -23.25 -18.50 -21.38
CA GLY A 27 -23.73 -17.52 -22.35
C GLY A 27 -23.48 -16.09 -21.89
N ILE A 28 -23.87 -15.15 -22.74
CA ILE A 28 -23.79 -13.71 -22.43
C ILE A 28 -25.04 -13.31 -21.65
N TRP A 29 -24.85 -12.84 -20.42
CA TRP A 29 -25.91 -12.35 -19.56
C TRP A 29 -25.89 -10.83 -19.49
N LYS A 30 -27.07 -10.21 -19.52
CA LYS A 30 -27.24 -8.76 -19.42
C LYS A 30 -27.93 -8.39 -18.11
N ILE A 31 -27.27 -7.57 -17.30
CA ILE A 31 -27.83 -6.98 -16.08
C ILE A 31 -28.22 -5.53 -16.42
N ILE A 32 -29.50 -5.20 -16.26
CA ILE A 32 -30.01 -3.84 -16.53
C ILE A 32 -30.32 -3.17 -15.21
N LEU A 33 -29.55 -2.14 -14.87
CA LEU A 33 -29.79 -1.28 -13.71
C LEU A 33 -30.75 -0.16 -14.08
N LYS A 34 -31.81 0.01 -13.29
CA LYS A 34 -32.77 1.12 -13.42
C LYS A 34 -32.81 1.87 -12.11
N THR A 35 -32.61 3.19 -12.16
CA THR A 35 -32.73 4.04 -10.98
C THR A 35 -34.16 4.50 -10.78
N GLU A 36 -34.63 4.49 -9.53
CA GLU A 36 -35.95 5.00 -9.16
C GLU A 36 -35.91 6.49 -8.76
N PHE A 37 -34.74 6.99 -8.37
CA PHE A 37 -34.53 8.37 -7.93
C PHE A 37 -33.38 9.03 -8.70
N LYS A 38 -33.33 10.36 -8.66
CA LYS A 38 -32.25 11.13 -9.26
C LYS A 38 -30.99 10.98 -8.39
N SER A 39 -30.07 10.13 -8.82
CA SER A 39 -28.75 9.94 -8.21
C SER A 39 -27.65 10.52 -9.10
N ASP A 40 -26.43 10.59 -8.58
CA ASP A 40 -25.21 10.90 -9.34
C ASP A 40 -24.83 9.79 -10.34
N GLY A 41 -25.52 8.64 -10.27
CA GLY A 41 -25.38 7.52 -11.20
C GLY A 41 -24.17 6.62 -10.93
N ARG A 42 -23.40 6.83 -9.85
CA ARG A 42 -22.26 5.97 -9.53
C ARG A 42 -22.74 4.62 -9.01
N TYR A 43 -22.27 3.53 -9.61
CA TYR A 43 -22.45 2.17 -9.13
C TYR A 43 -21.17 1.37 -9.38
N ASP A 44 -20.95 0.36 -8.56
CA ASP A 44 -19.85 -0.59 -8.71
C ASP A 44 -20.45 -2.00 -8.64
N ILE A 45 -20.03 -2.91 -9.52
CA ILE A 45 -20.48 -4.31 -9.55
C ILE A 45 -19.26 -5.21 -9.50
N TRP A 46 -19.22 -6.10 -8.52
CA TRP A 46 -18.15 -7.09 -8.38
C TRP A 46 -18.68 -8.49 -8.61
N LEU A 47 -17.85 -9.29 -9.27
CA LEU A 47 -17.94 -10.74 -9.23
C LEU A 47 -17.18 -11.26 -8.00
N GLN A 48 -17.51 -12.49 -7.58
CA GLN A 48 -16.67 -13.20 -6.61
C GLN A 48 -15.26 -13.44 -7.19
N PRO A 49 -14.25 -13.74 -6.34
CA PRO A 49 -12.90 -14.03 -6.82
C PRO A 49 -12.90 -15.09 -7.93
N ASN A 50 -12.09 -14.87 -8.96
CA ASN A 50 -12.09 -15.69 -10.18
C ASN A 50 -11.94 -17.20 -9.92
N ASN A 51 -11.14 -17.59 -8.92
CA ASN A 51 -10.89 -18.97 -8.51
C ASN A 51 -12.09 -19.64 -7.83
N THR A 52 -13.13 -18.88 -7.49
CA THR A 52 -14.40 -19.40 -6.93
C THR A 52 -15.51 -19.51 -7.98
N LEU A 53 -15.27 -19.02 -9.19
CA LEU A 53 -16.24 -18.98 -10.27
C LEU A 53 -15.91 -19.99 -11.37
N PRO A 54 -16.90 -20.44 -12.16
CA PRO A 54 -16.64 -21.19 -13.38
C PRO A 54 -15.69 -20.44 -14.30
N GLU A 55 -14.80 -21.17 -14.97
CA GLU A 55 -13.84 -20.61 -15.92
C GLU A 55 -14.56 -19.77 -17.00
N GLY A 56 -13.97 -18.63 -17.36
CA GLY A 56 -14.55 -17.69 -18.32
C GLY A 56 -15.64 -16.77 -17.78
N THR A 57 -16.00 -16.85 -16.48
CA THR A 57 -16.94 -15.92 -15.86
C THR A 57 -16.28 -14.56 -15.65
N MET A 58 -16.64 -13.56 -16.47
CA MET A 58 -16.11 -12.20 -16.40
C MET A 58 -17.12 -11.16 -16.88
N PHE A 59 -16.87 -9.90 -16.53
CA PHE A 59 -17.50 -8.77 -17.22
C PHE A 59 -16.86 -8.59 -18.59
N LEU A 60 -17.68 -8.26 -19.60
CA LEU A 60 -17.19 -7.97 -20.95
C LEU A 60 -16.40 -6.65 -20.99
N GLU A 61 -16.76 -5.70 -20.12
CA GLU A 61 -16.12 -4.40 -19.97
C GLU A 61 -15.78 -4.17 -18.48
N PRO A 62 -14.67 -4.75 -17.98
CA PRO A 62 -14.28 -4.59 -16.58
C PRO A 62 -13.58 -3.24 -16.32
N ASP A 63 -13.79 -2.67 -15.13
CA ASP A 63 -13.03 -1.54 -14.60
C ASP A 63 -11.95 -2.03 -13.61
N PRO A 64 -10.65 -1.78 -13.85
CA PRO A 64 -9.58 -2.23 -12.96
C PRO A 64 -9.40 -1.37 -11.69
N GLU A 65 -10.11 -0.25 -11.57
CA GLU A 65 -9.76 0.82 -10.62
C GLU A 65 -10.15 0.56 -9.16
N ILE A 66 -11.12 -0.32 -8.87
CA ILE A 66 -11.60 -0.60 -7.50
C ILE A 66 -11.70 -2.11 -7.31
N THR A 67 -10.57 -2.77 -7.09
CA THR A 67 -10.41 -4.24 -7.12
C THR A 67 -9.84 -4.82 -5.83
N LEU A 68 -9.72 -4.01 -4.77
CA LEU A 68 -9.26 -4.46 -3.46
C LEU A 68 -10.24 -5.46 -2.80
N THR A 69 -9.71 -6.61 -2.38
CA THR A 69 -10.47 -7.66 -1.69
C THR A 69 -10.87 -7.23 -0.29
N ILE A 70 -12.16 -7.29 0.06
CA ILE A 70 -12.63 -7.16 1.46
C ILE A 70 -12.00 -8.31 2.29
N PRO A 71 -11.40 -8.06 3.47
CA PRO A 71 -11.55 -6.89 4.34
C PRO A 71 -10.45 -5.82 4.22
N SER A 72 -9.63 -5.81 3.15
CA SER A 72 -8.53 -4.84 2.98
C SER A 72 -9.00 -3.39 2.81
N THR A 73 -10.30 -3.15 2.67
CA THR A 73 -10.90 -1.81 2.64
C THR A 73 -11.22 -1.24 4.04
N ALA A 74 -10.94 -1.99 5.11
CA ALA A 74 -11.20 -1.58 6.49
C ALA A 74 -10.28 -0.42 6.95
N ARG A 75 -10.79 0.45 7.83
CA ARG A 75 -10.08 1.68 8.24
C ARG A 75 -8.90 1.49 9.20
N LYS A 76 -8.81 0.35 9.90
CA LYS A 76 -7.83 0.12 10.99
C LYS A 76 -6.84 -1.01 10.70
N VAL A 77 -6.78 -1.45 9.44
CA VAL A 77 -5.81 -2.43 8.94
C VAL A 77 -4.71 -1.74 8.16
N ILE A 78 -3.64 -2.48 7.87
CA ILE A 78 -2.58 -2.08 6.94
C ILE A 78 -2.83 -2.86 5.65
N THR A 79 -3.15 -2.15 4.57
CA THR A 79 -3.46 -2.73 3.27
C THR A 79 -2.23 -2.73 2.39
N VAL A 80 -1.87 -3.91 1.90
CA VAL A 80 -0.60 -4.14 1.20
C VAL A 80 -0.90 -4.56 -0.24
N ALA A 81 -0.49 -3.72 -1.19
CA ALA A 81 -0.37 -4.13 -2.59
C ALA A 81 0.99 -4.78 -2.83
N TYR A 82 1.17 -5.39 -4.01
CA TYR A 82 2.40 -6.08 -4.32
C TYR A 82 2.99 -5.73 -5.68
N SER A 83 4.32 -5.73 -5.72
CA SER A 83 5.14 -5.47 -6.89
C SER A 83 6.10 -6.62 -7.16
N ARG A 84 6.79 -6.53 -8.31
CA ARG A 84 7.92 -7.40 -8.66
C ARG A 84 9.26 -6.73 -8.33
N SER A 85 10.18 -7.51 -7.79
CA SER A 85 11.44 -7.01 -7.18
C SER A 85 12.49 -6.58 -8.18
N ASP A 86 12.39 -7.07 -9.41
CA ASP A 86 13.36 -6.79 -10.46
C ASP A 86 13.27 -5.35 -10.99
N LYS A 87 12.09 -4.72 -10.90
CA LYS A 87 11.82 -3.42 -11.54
C LYS A 87 10.90 -2.49 -10.73
N ASN A 88 10.50 -2.83 -9.50
CA ASN A 88 9.41 -2.16 -8.76
C ASN A 88 8.13 -1.99 -9.62
N ILE A 89 7.91 -2.90 -10.56
CA ILE A 89 6.76 -2.83 -11.47
C ILE A 89 5.56 -3.41 -10.74
N LEU A 90 4.50 -2.61 -10.71
CA LEU A 90 3.17 -3.05 -10.32
C LEU A 90 2.70 -4.16 -11.24
N VAL A 91 2.21 -5.24 -10.63
CA VAL A 91 1.56 -6.30 -11.39
C VAL A 91 0.09 -5.98 -11.60
N SER A 92 -0.47 -6.44 -12.71
CA SER A 92 -1.87 -6.22 -13.08
C SER A 92 -2.85 -6.90 -12.11
N GLU A 93 -2.40 -7.98 -11.48
CA GLU A 93 -3.19 -8.83 -10.59
C GLU A 93 -3.25 -8.27 -9.16
N SER A 94 -2.42 -7.27 -8.84
CA SER A 94 -2.53 -6.56 -7.56
C SER A 94 -3.78 -5.71 -7.57
N GLY A 95 -4.65 -5.92 -6.58
CA GLY A 95 -5.83 -5.09 -6.37
C GLY A 95 -5.45 -3.62 -6.21
N ARG A 96 -6.23 -2.74 -6.81
CA ARG A 96 -6.01 -1.29 -6.87
C ARG A 96 -7.25 -0.55 -6.39
N GLY A 97 -7.05 0.70 -6.01
CA GLY A 97 -8.14 1.64 -5.83
C GLY A 97 -8.26 2.21 -4.44
N PHE A 98 -8.65 3.47 -4.40
CA PHE A 98 -9.37 3.95 -3.23
C PHE A 98 -10.72 3.22 -3.21
N ASN A 99 -11.16 2.79 -2.02
CA ASN A 99 -12.41 2.03 -1.91
C ASN A 99 -13.63 2.86 -2.35
N SER A 100 -14.83 2.28 -2.36
CA SER A 100 -16.06 2.99 -2.76
C SER A 100 -16.35 4.28 -1.96
N ASN A 101 -15.77 4.41 -0.76
CA ASN A 101 -15.83 5.61 0.09
C ASN A 101 -14.63 6.57 -0.10
N ASN A 102 -13.82 6.38 -1.14
CA ASN A 102 -12.60 7.12 -1.43
C ASN A 102 -11.55 7.07 -0.31
N LEU A 103 -11.58 6.05 0.55
CA LEU A 103 -10.49 5.81 1.50
C LEU A 103 -9.24 5.41 0.73
N ILE A 104 -8.11 6.02 1.10
CA ILE A 104 -6.82 5.74 0.49
C ILE A 104 -6.39 4.32 0.84
N ASN A 105 -6.45 3.43 -0.14
CA ASN A 105 -5.91 2.08 -0.12
C ASN A 105 -5.29 1.78 -1.52
N PRO A 106 -4.31 0.87 -1.63
CA PRO A 106 -3.55 0.27 -0.54
C PRO A 106 -2.79 1.33 0.29
N ASP A 107 -2.31 0.97 1.47
CA ASP A 107 -1.49 1.88 2.28
C ASP A 107 -0.05 1.92 1.75
N ILE A 108 0.51 0.75 1.45
CA ILE A 108 1.88 0.58 0.96
C ILE A 108 1.97 -0.59 -0.02
N VAL A 109 3.09 -0.69 -0.71
CA VAL A 109 3.46 -1.84 -1.54
C VAL A 109 4.62 -2.58 -0.91
N SER A 110 4.63 -3.90 -1.04
CA SER A 110 5.79 -4.73 -0.75
C SER A 110 6.05 -5.71 -1.88
N GLU A 111 7.26 -6.23 -1.92
CA GLU A 111 7.61 -7.31 -2.84
C GLU A 111 6.71 -8.52 -2.62
N GLY A 112 6.17 -9.07 -3.71
CA GLY A 112 5.25 -10.20 -3.62
C GLY A 112 5.30 -11.13 -4.81
N ILE A 113 6.31 -11.04 -5.67
CA ILE A 113 6.49 -11.96 -6.81
C ILE A 113 7.73 -12.82 -6.57
N ASN A 114 7.58 -14.12 -6.78
CA ASN A 114 8.63 -15.11 -6.67
C ASN A 114 9.36 -15.11 -5.32
N ILE A 115 8.60 -14.93 -4.23
CA ILE A 115 9.14 -14.93 -2.87
C ILE A 115 9.45 -16.35 -2.44
N LYS A 116 10.73 -16.65 -2.24
CA LYS A 116 11.20 -17.95 -1.73
C LYS A 116 10.79 -18.10 -0.26
N THR A 117 10.16 -19.22 0.07
CA THR A 117 9.65 -19.50 1.41
C THR A 117 9.65 -21.02 1.70
N THR A 118 9.29 -21.40 2.91
CA THR A 118 9.15 -22.79 3.34
C THR A 118 7.84 -23.40 2.82
N GLY A 119 7.93 -24.55 2.17
CA GLY A 119 6.80 -25.38 1.76
C GLY A 119 6.54 -26.53 2.75
N VAL A 120 5.60 -27.40 2.40
CA VAL A 120 5.27 -28.59 3.19
C VAL A 120 6.48 -29.53 3.26
N SER A 121 6.61 -30.27 4.37
CA SER A 121 7.69 -31.25 4.57
C SER A 121 9.11 -30.67 4.47
N ASN A 122 9.31 -29.47 5.03
CA ASN A 122 10.61 -28.77 5.05
C ASN A 122 11.18 -28.50 3.64
N SER A 123 10.31 -28.42 2.63
CA SER A 123 10.71 -28.08 1.27
C SER A 123 10.90 -26.57 1.12
N ILE A 124 11.63 -26.16 0.09
CA ILE A 124 11.70 -24.76 -0.35
C ILE A 124 10.72 -24.60 -1.51
N THR A 125 9.85 -23.60 -1.41
CA THR A 125 8.90 -23.24 -2.46
C THR A 125 8.96 -21.75 -2.77
N THR A 126 8.21 -21.32 -3.77
CA THR A 126 8.12 -19.93 -4.21
C THR A 126 6.65 -19.53 -4.30
N LEU A 127 6.29 -18.39 -3.71
CA LEU A 127 4.93 -17.85 -3.73
C LEU A 127 4.89 -16.47 -4.39
N SER A 128 3.79 -16.20 -5.09
CA SER A 128 3.50 -14.92 -5.73
C SER A 128 2.09 -14.47 -5.36
N GLY A 129 1.91 -13.19 -5.05
CA GLY A 129 0.62 -12.59 -4.71
C GLY A 129 0.69 -11.63 -3.53
N SER A 130 -0.43 -10.93 -3.28
CA SER A 130 -0.60 -10.02 -2.14
C SER A 130 -0.40 -10.72 -0.79
N SER A 131 -0.71 -12.02 -0.70
CA SER A 131 -0.43 -12.83 0.51
C SER A 131 1.06 -12.85 0.88
N ALA A 132 1.95 -12.99 -0.11
CA ALA A 132 3.39 -13.01 0.13
C ALA A 132 3.90 -11.62 0.58
N ALA A 133 3.45 -10.56 -0.09
CA ALA A 133 3.76 -9.19 0.28
C ALA A 133 3.26 -8.83 1.69
N THR A 134 2.03 -9.26 2.03
CA THR A 134 1.45 -9.04 3.36
C THR A 134 2.24 -9.76 4.45
N ALA A 135 2.74 -10.97 4.17
CA ALA A 135 3.59 -11.71 5.12
C ALA A 135 4.92 -10.97 5.42
N ILE A 136 5.53 -10.35 4.41
CA ILE A 136 6.73 -9.52 4.59
C ILE A 136 6.41 -8.31 5.48
N VAL A 137 5.33 -7.59 5.20
CA VAL A 137 4.88 -6.45 6.01
C VAL A 137 4.54 -6.90 7.44
N ALA A 138 3.95 -8.07 7.64
CA ALA A 138 3.68 -8.61 8.96
C ALA A 138 4.98 -8.86 9.77
N GLY A 139 6.04 -9.35 9.12
CA GLY A 139 7.37 -9.45 9.74
C GLY A 139 7.93 -8.08 10.12
N ALA A 140 7.78 -7.07 9.26
CA ALA A 140 8.17 -5.69 9.57
C ALA A 140 7.36 -5.12 10.75
N CYS A 141 6.07 -5.43 10.87
CA CYS A 141 5.26 -5.08 12.04
C CYS A 141 5.82 -5.69 13.32
N ALA A 142 6.23 -6.96 13.28
CA ALA A 142 6.81 -7.64 14.44
C ALA A 142 8.11 -6.96 14.90
N LEU A 143 8.97 -6.54 13.96
CA LEU A 143 10.19 -5.79 14.28
C LEU A 143 9.88 -4.42 14.90
N LEU A 144 8.89 -3.69 14.38
CA LEU A 144 8.45 -2.44 14.98
C LEU A 144 7.85 -2.64 16.38
N LEU A 145 7.08 -3.71 16.59
CA LEU A 145 6.52 -4.03 17.90
C LEU A 145 7.60 -4.43 18.91
N GLN A 146 8.62 -5.18 18.49
CA GLN A 146 9.79 -5.47 19.32
C GLN A 146 10.46 -4.16 19.74
N TRP A 147 10.85 -3.32 18.76
CA TRP A 147 11.53 -2.06 19.03
C TRP A 147 10.69 -1.10 19.89
N GLY A 148 9.40 -0.95 19.57
CA GLY A 148 8.53 0.01 20.24
C GLY A 148 8.09 -0.47 21.61
N VAL A 149 7.45 -1.64 21.66
CA VAL A 149 6.76 -2.12 22.86
C VAL A 149 7.71 -2.87 23.79
N ILE A 150 8.49 -3.81 23.26
CA ILE A 150 9.34 -4.69 24.08
C ILE A 150 10.59 -3.96 24.55
N ASP A 151 11.27 -3.23 23.66
CA ASP A 151 12.48 -2.48 23.98
C ASP A 151 12.16 -1.09 24.58
N GLY A 152 10.87 -0.73 24.69
CA GLY A 152 10.41 0.46 25.41
C GLY A 152 10.53 1.79 24.66
N ASN A 153 10.85 1.80 23.36
CA ASN A 153 11.00 3.04 22.60
C ASN A 153 9.66 3.74 22.28
N ASP A 154 8.58 2.96 22.18
CA ASP A 154 7.22 3.43 21.94
C ASP A 154 6.17 2.40 22.39
N ILE A 155 5.86 2.40 23.69
CA ILE A 155 4.95 1.42 24.32
C ILE A 155 3.47 1.60 23.93
N THR A 156 3.10 2.71 23.27
CA THR A 156 1.71 2.97 22.88
C THR A 156 1.42 2.52 21.45
N MET A 157 2.27 1.68 20.86
CA MET A 157 2.17 1.27 19.47
C MET A 157 0.96 0.35 19.24
N TYR A 158 0.15 0.68 18.23
CA TYR A 158 -1.00 -0.10 17.77
C TYR A 158 -1.13 0.00 16.25
N SER A 159 -2.09 -0.71 15.63
CA SER A 159 -2.15 -0.88 14.17
C SER A 159 -2.09 0.43 13.38
N ILE A 160 -2.81 1.47 13.79
CA ILE A 160 -2.82 2.76 13.09
C ILE A 160 -1.46 3.46 13.23
N LYS A 161 -0.80 3.36 14.39
CA LYS A 161 0.52 3.97 14.61
C LYS A 161 1.58 3.29 13.75
N ILE A 162 1.58 1.96 13.68
CA ILE A 162 2.45 1.18 12.80
C ILE A 162 2.21 1.56 11.34
N ARG A 163 0.95 1.65 10.93
CA ARG A 163 0.58 2.10 9.58
C ARG A 163 1.15 3.48 9.27
N SER A 164 1.00 4.44 10.20
CA SER A 164 1.56 5.78 10.05
C SER A 164 3.09 5.76 9.92
N TYR A 165 3.78 4.89 10.66
CA TYR A 165 5.23 4.72 10.53
C TYR A 165 5.61 4.22 9.14
N PHE A 166 4.97 3.16 8.64
CA PHE A 166 5.23 2.69 7.28
C PHE A 166 4.90 3.73 6.22
N ILE A 167 3.76 4.42 6.33
CA ILE A 167 3.39 5.48 5.38
C ILE A 167 4.45 6.59 5.39
N TYR A 168 4.88 7.05 6.57
CA TYR A 168 5.82 8.16 6.66
C TYR A 168 7.22 7.76 6.15
N GLY A 169 7.67 6.55 6.48
CA GLY A 169 8.96 6.01 6.04
C GLY A 169 8.99 5.38 4.65
N ALA A 170 7.84 5.28 3.96
CA ALA A 170 7.74 4.61 2.66
C ALA A 170 8.64 5.26 1.60
N ARG A 171 9.30 4.42 0.80
CA ARG A 171 10.09 4.85 -0.36
C ARG A 171 9.15 5.26 -1.50
N ARG A 172 9.33 6.49 -1.98
CA ARG A 172 8.54 7.09 -3.06
C ARG A 172 9.43 7.37 -4.26
N ASP A 173 8.91 7.08 -5.43
CA ASP A 173 9.56 7.38 -6.70
C ASP A 173 8.99 8.69 -7.26
N ALA A 174 9.87 9.65 -7.59
CA ALA A 174 9.49 10.97 -8.09
C ALA A 174 8.67 10.94 -9.39
N LEU A 175 8.68 9.83 -10.12
CA LEU A 175 7.88 9.62 -11.32
C LEU A 175 6.37 9.50 -11.02
N TYR A 176 5.99 9.19 -9.78
CA TYR A 176 4.58 9.00 -9.40
C TYR A 176 4.12 10.07 -8.43
N LYS A 177 2.84 10.43 -8.53
CA LYS A 177 2.15 11.24 -7.52
C LYS A 177 1.63 10.31 -6.43
N TYR A 178 1.88 10.65 -5.16
CA TYR A 178 1.39 9.91 -4.00
C TYR A 178 0.40 10.75 -3.18
N PRO A 179 -0.58 10.11 -2.52
CA PRO A 179 -0.92 8.70 -2.68
C PRO A 179 -1.59 8.43 -4.04
N ASN A 180 -1.47 7.20 -4.54
CA ASN A 180 -2.20 6.74 -5.72
C ASN A 180 -2.84 5.36 -5.49
N LYS A 181 -3.69 4.93 -6.41
CA LYS A 181 -4.54 3.74 -6.28
C LYS A 181 -3.76 2.44 -6.34
N GLU A 182 -2.55 2.47 -6.87
CA GLU A 182 -1.75 1.27 -7.12
C GLU A 182 -0.63 1.10 -6.08
N LEU A 183 0.06 2.19 -5.75
CA LEU A 183 1.20 2.22 -4.85
C LEU A 183 0.85 2.69 -3.43
N GLY A 184 -0.37 3.16 -3.19
CA GLY A 184 -0.73 3.75 -1.92
C GLY A 184 0.17 4.94 -1.62
N TYR A 185 0.88 4.90 -0.49
CA TYR A 185 1.85 5.92 -0.08
C TYR A 185 3.30 5.62 -0.49
N GLY A 186 3.59 4.46 -1.10
CA GLY A 186 4.93 4.07 -1.52
C GLY A 186 5.29 2.63 -1.18
N ASN A 187 6.54 2.27 -1.45
CA ASN A 187 7.09 0.95 -1.16
C ASN A 187 7.52 0.86 0.31
N LEU A 188 7.34 -0.31 0.92
CA LEU A 188 7.85 -0.64 2.24
C LEU A 188 9.36 -0.38 2.27
N ASP A 189 9.79 0.44 3.23
CA ASP A 189 11.19 0.73 3.49
C ASP A 189 11.40 0.83 5.01
N LEU A 190 11.73 -0.31 5.63
CA LEU A 190 11.89 -0.39 7.09
C LEU A 190 13.07 0.47 7.59
N LEU A 191 14.13 0.61 6.78
CA LEU A 191 15.23 1.51 7.09
C LEU A 191 14.76 2.97 7.04
N GLY A 192 14.00 3.34 6.01
CA GLY A 192 13.34 4.64 5.89
C GLY A 192 12.48 4.97 7.11
N VAL A 193 11.72 3.99 7.61
CA VAL A 193 10.94 4.12 8.86
C VAL A 193 11.84 4.45 10.05
N PHE A 194 12.89 3.66 10.29
CA PHE A 194 13.77 3.91 11.44
C PHE A 194 14.56 5.21 11.31
N ASN A 195 15.00 5.59 10.12
CA ASN A 195 15.63 6.89 9.85
C ASN A 195 14.71 8.06 10.19
N VAL A 196 13.41 7.89 9.94
CA VAL A 196 12.40 8.87 10.33
C VAL A 196 12.26 8.94 11.84
N LEU A 197 12.13 7.79 12.49
CA LEU A 197 11.89 7.70 13.94
C LEU A 197 13.09 8.23 14.74
N SER A 198 14.32 7.94 14.29
CA SER A 198 15.55 8.46 14.88
C SER A 198 15.82 9.94 14.57
N LYS A 199 15.01 10.55 13.67
CA LYS A 199 15.25 11.88 13.09
C LYS A 199 16.59 12.00 12.36
N SER A 200 17.16 10.88 11.88
CA SER A 200 18.46 10.86 11.19
C SER A 200 18.48 11.74 9.93
N TYR A 201 17.34 11.99 9.28
CA TYR A 201 17.23 12.92 8.15
C TYR A 201 17.47 14.40 8.54
N ARG A 202 17.27 14.78 9.82
CA ARG A 202 17.70 16.10 10.33
C ARG A 202 19.21 16.18 10.56
N ASN A 203 19.84 15.03 10.75
CA ASN A 203 21.29 14.92 10.96
C ASN A 203 22.06 14.72 9.65
N TYR A 204 21.43 15.02 8.49
CA TYR A 204 22.16 15.15 7.24
C TYR A 204 23.06 16.39 7.37
N HIS A 205 24.27 16.17 7.86
CA HIS A 205 25.36 17.13 7.77
C HIS A 205 25.63 17.36 6.28
N VAL A 206 24.90 18.31 5.70
CA VAL A 206 25.14 18.81 4.36
C VAL A 206 26.48 19.52 4.41
N LYS A 207 27.55 18.78 4.12
CA LYS A 207 28.89 19.35 3.94
C LYS A 207 28.94 19.96 2.54
N ILE A 208 28.64 21.25 2.42
CA ILE A 208 28.86 21.99 1.17
C ILE A 208 30.24 22.61 1.27
N SER A 209 31.16 22.04 0.51
CA SER A 209 32.47 22.65 0.28
C SER A 209 32.31 23.72 -0.80
N HIS A 210 32.48 24.98 -0.42
CA HIS A 210 32.73 26.06 -1.37
C HIS A 210 34.24 26.33 -1.39
N ASP A 211 34.76 26.88 -2.49
CA ASP A 211 36.19 27.12 -2.65
C ASP A 211 36.83 27.94 -1.50
N ASN A 212 36.03 28.72 -0.77
CA ASN A 212 36.47 29.62 0.29
C ASN A 212 35.97 29.26 1.70
N TYR A 213 35.05 28.31 1.85
CA TYR A 213 34.51 27.94 3.16
C TYR A 213 33.81 26.57 3.16
N GLU A 214 33.86 25.90 4.30
CA GLU A 214 33.04 24.73 4.61
C GLU A 214 31.85 25.14 5.47
N GLU A 215 30.65 24.72 5.09
CA GLU A 215 29.41 24.92 5.87
C GLU A 215 28.97 23.62 6.53
N PHE A 216 28.52 23.73 7.78
CA PHE A 216 27.97 22.62 8.56
C PHE A 216 26.78 23.08 9.39
N TYR A 217 25.81 22.18 9.53
CA TYR A 217 24.72 22.30 10.48
C TYR A 217 24.89 21.27 11.58
N ILE A 218 24.87 21.70 12.84
CA ILE A 218 24.83 20.85 14.03
C ILE A 218 23.56 21.17 14.79
N ASN A 219 22.51 20.35 14.66
CA ASN A 219 21.18 20.63 15.19
C ASN A 219 20.63 21.99 14.68
N ASN A 220 20.48 22.98 15.57
CA ASN A 220 20.05 24.35 15.23
C ASN A 220 21.23 25.34 15.10
N LEU A 221 22.47 24.86 15.16
CA LEU A 221 23.67 25.69 15.05
C LEU A 221 24.21 25.64 13.61
N PHE A 222 24.28 26.81 12.99
CA PHE A 222 24.96 27.00 11.71
C PHE A 222 26.43 27.36 11.95
N ILE A 223 27.35 26.63 11.31
CA ILE A 223 28.78 26.85 11.41
C ILE A 223 29.34 27.01 10.00
N ARG A 224 30.03 28.12 9.74
CA ARG A 224 30.79 28.35 8.51
C ARG A 224 32.26 28.54 8.88
N ILE A 225 33.12 27.65 8.38
CA ILE A 225 34.57 27.69 8.61
C ILE A 225 35.24 28.17 7.33
N PRO A 226 35.95 29.32 7.32
CA PRO A 226 36.71 29.73 6.15
C PRO A 226 37.85 28.74 5.89
N CYS A 227 37.96 28.28 4.65
CA CYS A 227 39.12 27.51 4.19
C CYS A 227 40.25 28.52 3.96
N GLY A 228 41.36 28.40 4.70
CA GLY A 228 42.48 29.33 4.59
C GLY A 228 42.88 29.57 3.13
N GLY A 229 42.77 30.82 2.69
CA GLY A 229 43.10 31.22 1.33
C GLY A 229 44.56 30.89 1.01
N LYS A 230 44.81 30.36 -0.18
CA LYS A 230 46.17 30.35 -0.73
C LYS A 230 46.63 31.80 -0.82
N GLU A 231 47.60 32.18 0.01
CA GLU A 231 48.36 33.41 -0.16
C GLU A 231 48.95 33.41 -1.57
N TYR A 232 48.41 34.26 -2.44
CA TYR A 232 49.09 34.63 -3.67
C TYR A 232 50.22 35.58 -3.27
N ASN A 233 51.43 35.04 -3.13
CA ASN A 233 52.63 35.85 -3.06
C ASN A 233 52.92 36.40 -4.45
N GLU A 234 52.84 37.73 -4.59
CA GLU A 234 53.45 38.49 -5.69
C GLU A 234 54.98 38.46 -5.61
#